data_AF-A0A4Y9IH55-F1
#
_entry.id   AF-A0A4Y9IH55-F1
#
_cell.length_a   1.000
_cell.length_b   1.000
_cell.length_c   1.000
_cell.angle_alpha   90.00
_cell.angle_beta   90.00
_cell.angle_gamma   90.00
#
_symmetry.space_group_name_H-M   'P 1'
#
loop_
_entity.id
_entity.type
_entity.pdbx_description
1 polymer ?
#
loop_
_entity_poly.entity_id
_entity_poly.type
_entity_poly.pdbx_seq_one_letter_code
_entity_poly.pdbx_strand_id
1 'polypeptide(L)'
;VHDKLGFLAVAIVGALWPLLVMTGMHRVFTPTIVQTIAETGKEGMVMPSEIGANLSLGGVSLAVAFKTKNRELRQTSLAAASSAIIAGITEPALYGVAIRLKRPMIASVITGFIAGAVAGLAGLASHSMA
;
A
#
# COMPACT_ATOMS: atom_id res chain seq x y z
N VAL A 1 13.30 -1.46 21.90
CA VAL A 1 12.45 -0.42 21.25
C VAL A 1 11.98 -0.88 19.88
N HIS A 2 12.89 -1.34 19.00
CA HIS A 2 12.54 -1.93 17.69
C HIS A 2 11.55 -3.11 17.79
N ASP A 3 11.73 -4.06 18.71
CA ASP A 3 10.82 -5.22 18.86
C ASP A 3 9.40 -4.89 19.35
N LYS A 4 9.18 -3.71 19.95
CA LYS A 4 7.87 -3.31 20.49
C LYS A 4 7.16 -2.24 19.68
N LEU A 5 7.89 -1.45 18.88
CA LEU A 5 7.35 -0.34 18.10
C LEU A 5 7.55 -0.52 16.59
N GLY A 6 8.16 -1.62 16.13
CA GLY A 6 8.37 -1.88 14.70
C GLY A 6 7.08 -1.84 13.88
N PHE A 7 5.98 -2.35 14.44
CA PHE A 7 4.67 -2.30 13.78
C PHE A 7 4.17 -0.87 13.52
N LEU A 8 4.53 0.09 14.38
CA LEU A 8 4.14 1.48 14.21
C LEU A 8 4.90 2.13 13.05
N ALA A 9 6.16 1.76 12.84
CA ALA A 9 6.93 2.21 11.68
C ALA A 9 6.29 1.69 10.38
N VAL A 10 5.93 0.41 10.31
CA VAL A 10 5.23 -0.20 9.17
C VAL A 10 3.87 0.48 8.93
N ALA A 11 3.13 0.77 10.00
CA ALA A 11 1.86 1.48 9.92
C ALA A 11 2.01 2.89 9.33
N ILE A 12 2.97 3.68 9.82
CA ILE A 12 3.21 5.05 9.36
C ILE A 12 3.66 5.05 7.90
N VAL A 13 4.60 4.16 7.54
CA VAL A 13 5.08 4.04 6.15
C VAL A 13 3.95 3.61 5.22
N GLY A 14 3.12 2.64 5.62
CA GLY A 14 1.95 2.21 4.86
C GLY A 14 0.91 3.32 4.65
N ALA A 15 0.72 4.19 5.64
CA ALA A 15 -0.18 5.35 5.55
C ALA A 15 0.35 6.42 4.58
N LEU A 16 1.66 6.68 4.60
CA LEU A 16 2.31 7.67 3.74
C LEU A 16 2.59 7.14 2.34
N TRP A 17 2.58 5.83 2.14
CA TRP A 17 2.92 5.18 0.87
C TRP A 17 2.17 5.75 -0.34
N PRO A 18 0.83 5.97 -0.31
CA PRO A 18 0.13 6.56 -1.45
C PRO A 18 0.62 7.95 -1.84
N LEU A 19 1.13 8.74 -0.87
CA LEU A 19 1.72 10.06 -1.11
C LEU A 19 3.13 9.94 -1.72
N LEU A 20 3.91 8.95 -1.27
CA LEU A 20 5.23 8.63 -1.84
C LEU A 20 5.12 8.08 -3.26
N VAL A 21 4.05 7.33 -3.57
CA VAL A 21 3.75 6.89 -4.94
C VAL A 21 3.36 8.07 -5.82
N MET A 22 2.54 8.99 -5.31
CA MET A 22 2.12 10.19 -6.02
C MET A 22 3.31 11.07 -6.44
N THR A 23 4.31 11.21 -5.56
CA THR A 23 5.51 12.02 -5.80
C THR A 23 6.64 11.24 -6.48
N GLY A 24 6.49 9.93 -6.66
CA GLY A 24 7.54 9.05 -7.18
C GLY A 24 8.67 8.72 -6.18
N MET A 25 8.65 9.32 -4.99
CA MET A 25 9.69 9.16 -3.98
C MET A 25 9.81 7.74 -3.42
N HIS A 26 8.76 6.91 -3.51
CA HIS A 26 8.81 5.50 -3.08
C HIS A 26 9.98 4.69 -3.68
N ARG A 27 10.49 5.07 -4.87
CA ARG A 27 11.64 4.40 -5.49
C ARG A 27 12.96 4.59 -4.76
N VAL A 28 13.06 5.58 -3.86
CA VAL A 28 14.26 5.81 -3.05
C VAL A 28 14.52 4.66 -2.07
N PHE A 29 13.48 3.88 -1.73
CA PHE A 29 13.61 2.76 -0.80
C PHE A 29 14.15 1.49 -1.46
N THR A 30 14.11 1.36 -2.79
CA THR A 30 14.62 0.18 -3.51
C THR A 30 16.06 -0.19 -3.15
N PRO A 31 17.06 0.72 -3.20
CA PRO A 31 18.42 0.37 -2.78
C PRO A 31 18.51 -0.03 -1.31
N THR A 32 17.76 0.64 -0.43
CA THR A 32 17.71 0.31 1.01
C THR A 32 17.14 -1.08 1.26
N ILE A 33 16.09 -1.47 0.55
CA ILE A 33 15.50 -2.82 0.61
C ILE A 33 16.55 -3.85 0.21
N VAL A 34 17.20 -3.66 -0.95
CA VAL A 34 18.21 -4.59 -1.46
C VAL A 34 19.38 -4.74 -0.47
N GLN A 35 19.86 -3.63 0.09
CA GLN A 35 20.93 -3.66 1.08
C GLN A 35 20.50 -4.38 2.36
N THR A 36 19.30 -4.10 2.88
CA THR A 36 18.79 -4.72 4.11
C THR A 36 18.64 -6.23 3.95
N ILE A 37 18.13 -6.68 2.80
CA ILE A 37 18.04 -8.10 2.47
C ILE A 37 19.43 -8.73 2.37
N ALA A 38 20.39 -8.06 1.73
CA ALA A 38 21.76 -8.57 1.59
C ALA A 38 22.47 -8.73 2.95
N GLU A 39 22.23 -7.82 3.90
CA GLU A 39 22.86 -7.85 5.22
C GLU A 39 22.17 -8.81 6.21
N THR A 40 20.84 -8.89 6.17
CA THR A 40 20.04 -9.55 7.22
C THR A 40 19.21 -10.74 6.73
N GLY A 41 19.19 -10.99 5.42
CA GLY A 41 18.39 -12.04 4.77
C GLY A 41 16.89 -11.75 4.68
N LYS A 42 16.42 -10.63 5.23
CA LYS A 42 15.00 -10.25 5.27
C LYS A 42 14.77 -8.74 5.36
N GLU A 43 13.63 -8.26 4.87
CA GLU A 43 13.19 -6.85 4.99
C GLU A 43 11.77 -6.84 5.55
N GLY A 44 11.59 -6.23 6.72
CA GLY A 44 10.34 -6.29 7.49
C GLY A 44 9.65 -4.94 7.67
N MET A 45 10.15 -3.88 7.04
CA MET A 45 9.63 -2.52 7.24
C MET A 45 8.96 -1.98 5.99
N VAL A 46 9.70 -1.85 4.89
CA VAL A 46 9.24 -1.17 3.68
C VAL A 46 8.30 -2.07 2.88
N MET A 47 8.74 -3.26 2.50
CA MET A 47 7.97 -4.19 1.66
C MET A 47 6.60 -4.56 2.26
N PRO A 48 6.48 -4.88 3.57
CA PRO A 48 5.17 -5.12 4.18
C PRO A 48 4.26 -3.88 4.15
N SER A 49 4.85 -2.69 4.29
CA SER A 49 4.12 -1.42 4.17
C SER A 49 3.59 -1.20 2.76
N GLU A 50 4.39 -1.50 1.72
CA GLU A 50 3.97 -1.37 0.32
C GLU A 50 2.77 -2.26 0.02
N ILE A 51 2.84 -3.53 0.47
CA ILE A 51 1.76 -4.50 0.29
C ILE A 51 0.48 -4.02 1.00
N GLY A 52 0.60 -3.57 2.24
CA GLY A 52 -0.54 -3.04 3.01
C GLY A 52 -1.19 -1.83 2.34
N ALA A 53 -0.39 -0.91 1.80
CA ALA A 53 -0.87 0.26 1.09
C ALA A 53 -1.50 -0.09 -0.27
N ASN A 54 -0.93 -1.04 -0.99
CA ASN A 54 -1.45 -1.51 -2.28
C ASN A 54 -2.82 -2.20 -2.10
N LEU A 55 -2.93 -3.13 -1.14
CA LEU A 55 -4.20 -3.76 -0.80
C LEU A 55 -5.24 -2.75 -0.31
N SER A 56 -4.81 -1.71 0.40
CA SER A 56 -5.67 -0.60 0.82
C SER A 56 -6.24 0.18 -0.35
N LEU A 57 -5.41 0.55 -1.33
CA LEU A 57 -5.85 1.23 -2.55
C LEU A 57 -6.81 0.35 -3.37
N GLY A 58 -6.53 -0.95 -3.46
CA GLY A 58 -7.41 -1.93 -4.06
C GLY A 58 -8.77 -2.02 -3.37
N GLY A 59 -8.77 -2.16 -2.04
CA GLY A 59 -9.98 -2.27 -1.23
C GLY A 59 -10.84 -1.00 -1.28
N VAL A 60 -10.23 0.18 -1.22
CA VAL A 60 -10.95 1.46 -1.36
C VAL A 60 -11.54 1.61 -2.76
N SER A 61 -10.79 1.24 -3.81
CA SER A 61 -11.30 1.27 -5.19
C SER A 61 -12.49 0.32 -5.36
N LEU A 62 -12.41 -0.87 -4.77
CA LEU A 62 -13.50 -1.83 -4.75
C LEU A 62 -14.73 -1.29 -3.99
N ALA A 63 -14.51 -0.62 -2.85
CA ALA A 63 -15.59 0.02 -2.10
C ALA A 63 -16.28 1.14 -2.91
N VAL A 64 -15.52 1.93 -3.68
CA VAL A 64 -16.08 2.93 -4.60
C VAL A 64 -16.90 2.26 -5.70
N ALA A 65 -16.39 1.16 -6.29
CA ALA A 65 -17.10 0.40 -7.30
C ALA A 65 -18.47 -0.12 -6.83
N PHE A 66 -18.57 -0.58 -5.58
CA PHE A 66 -19.83 -1.05 -5.00
C PHE A 66 -20.77 0.09 -4.61
N LYS A 67 -20.25 1.24 -4.20
CA LYS A 67 -21.06 2.37 -3.71
C LYS A 67 -21.56 3.29 -4.82
N THR A 68 -20.83 3.40 -5.93
CA THR A 68 -21.16 4.36 -6.99
C THR A 68 -22.36 3.92 -7.83
N LYS A 69 -23.22 4.87 -8.18
CA LYS A 69 -24.30 4.69 -9.16
C LYS A 69 -23.86 5.02 -10.60
N ASN A 70 -22.71 5.67 -10.77
CA ASN A 70 -22.18 6.00 -12.08
C ASN A 70 -21.50 4.77 -12.69
N ARG A 71 -21.99 4.34 -13.86
CA ARG A 71 -21.55 3.12 -14.54
C ARG A 71 -20.10 3.18 -15.03
N GLU A 72 -19.65 4.34 -15.49
CA GLU A 72 -18.27 4.58 -15.92
C GLU A 72 -17.32 4.52 -14.73
N LEU A 73 -17.63 5.27 -13.66
CA LEU A 73 -16.82 5.25 -12.43
C LEU A 73 -16.75 3.84 -11.81
N ARG A 74 -17.84 3.07 -11.89
CA ARG A 74 -17.86 1.68 -11.43
C ARG A 74 -16.89 0.81 -12.23
N GLN A 75 -16.90 0.90 -13.56
CA GLN A 75 -15.97 0.14 -14.41
C GLN A 75 -14.52 0.52 -14.13
N THR A 76 -14.21 1.82 -14.08
CA THR A 76 -12.86 2.31 -13.74
C THR A 76 -12.42 1.79 -12.37
N SER A 77 -13.30 1.87 -11.36
CA SER A 77 -12.96 1.47 -10.00
C SER A 77 -12.76 -0.04 -9.85
N LEU A 78 -13.51 -0.87 -10.59
CA LEU A 78 -13.30 -2.32 -10.63
C LEU A 78 -11.97 -2.69 -11.29
N ALA A 79 -11.66 -2.09 -12.44
CA ALA A 79 -10.40 -2.34 -13.14
C ALA A 79 -9.19 -1.85 -12.31
N ALA A 80 -9.34 -0.72 -11.64
CA ALA A 80 -8.34 -0.20 -10.72
C ALA A 80 -8.14 -1.11 -9.50
N ALA A 81 -9.24 -1.62 -8.92
CA ALA A 81 -9.17 -2.55 -7.80
C ALA A 81 -8.49 -3.86 -8.19
N SER A 82 -8.81 -4.44 -9.36
CA SER A 82 -8.17 -5.66 -9.83
C SER A 82 -6.69 -5.46 -10.13
N SER A 83 -6.31 -4.30 -10.69
CA SER A 83 -4.91 -3.93 -10.91
C SER A 83 -4.12 -3.90 -9.61
N ALA A 84 -4.62 -3.22 -8.58
CA ALA A 84 -3.94 -3.11 -7.30
C ALA A 84 -3.87 -4.47 -6.57
N ILE A 85 -4.99 -5.20 -6.49
CA ILE A 85 -5.08 -6.44 -5.71
C ILE A 85 -4.37 -7.61 -6.38
N ILE A 86 -4.54 -7.78 -7.70
CA ILE A 86 -4.05 -8.96 -8.43
C ILE A 86 -2.70 -8.68 -9.07
N ALA A 87 -2.58 -7.57 -9.81
CA ALA A 87 -1.38 -7.26 -10.57
C ALA A 87 -0.30 -6.53 -9.74
N GLY A 88 -0.65 -6.01 -8.56
CA GLY A 88 0.26 -5.23 -7.73
C GLY A 88 0.48 -3.79 -8.22
N ILE A 89 -0.23 -3.36 -9.27
CA ILE A 89 -0.03 -2.05 -9.91
C ILE A 89 -1.04 -1.06 -9.31
N THR A 90 -0.53 -0.07 -8.57
CA THR A 90 -1.34 0.88 -7.78
C THR A 90 -1.75 2.12 -8.55
N GLU A 91 -1.06 2.46 -9.64
CA GLU A 91 -1.25 3.71 -10.37
C GLU A 91 -2.69 3.89 -10.88
N PRO A 92 -3.37 2.86 -11.43
CA PRO A 92 -4.77 2.98 -11.81
C PRO A 92 -5.71 3.26 -10.62
N ALA A 93 -5.44 2.69 -9.45
CA ALA A 93 -6.23 2.91 -8.23
C ALA A 93 -5.96 4.28 -7.63
N LEU A 94 -4.70 4.70 -7.57
CA LEU A 94 -4.30 5.98 -7.01
C LEU A 94 -4.82 7.13 -7.86
N TYR A 95 -4.48 7.16 -9.15
CA TYR A 95 -4.84 8.28 -10.04
C TYR A 95 -6.26 8.17 -10.58
N GLY A 96 -6.75 6.96 -10.86
CA GLY A 96 -8.08 6.74 -11.43
C GLY A 96 -9.23 6.86 -10.42
N VAL A 97 -8.97 6.58 -9.13
CA VAL A 97 -10.01 6.57 -8.09
C VAL A 97 -9.66 7.46 -6.90
N ALA A 98 -8.53 7.20 -6.22
CA ALA A 98 -8.22 7.82 -4.93
C ALA A 98 -8.01 9.33 -5.05
N ILE A 99 -7.16 9.81 -5.95
CA ILE A 99 -6.90 11.25 -6.14
C ILE A 99 -8.13 11.95 -6.73
N ARG A 100 -8.83 11.29 -7.67
CA ARG A 100 -10.06 11.81 -8.26
C ARG A 100 -11.13 12.08 -7.20
N LEU A 101 -11.14 11.32 -6.11
CA LEU A 101 -12.12 11.41 -5.03
C LEU A 101 -11.43 11.60 -3.66
N LYS A 102 -11.48 12.81 -3.11
CA LYS A 102 -10.83 13.15 -1.81
C LYS A 102 -11.14 12.18 -0.66
N ARG A 103 -12.36 11.62 -0.61
CA ARG A 103 -12.79 10.68 0.44
C ARG A 103 -12.04 9.33 0.35
N PRO A 104 -12.04 8.64 -0.81
CA PRO A 104 -11.15 7.50 -1.09
C PRO A 104 -9.68 7.74 -0.76
N MET A 105 -9.10 8.90 -1.07
CA MET A 105 -7.70 9.18 -0.71
C MET A 105 -7.45 9.14 0.79
N ILE A 106 -8.31 9.77 1.59
CA ILE A 106 -8.17 9.76 3.06
C ILE A 106 -8.43 8.35 3.59
N ALA A 107 -9.41 7.64 3.02
CA ALA A 107 -9.69 6.26 3.39
C ALA A 107 -8.48 5.35 3.13
N SER A 108 -7.78 5.50 2.00
CA SER A 108 -6.62 4.66 1.68
C SER A 108 -5.43 4.89 2.62
N VAL A 109 -5.23 6.13 3.09
CA VAL A 109 -4.22 6.45 4.12
C VAL A 109 -4.57 5.77 5.44
N ILE A 110 -5.83 5.85 5.88
CA ILE A 110 -6.28 5.23 7.14
C ILE A 110 -6.21 3.70 7.05
N THR A 111 -6.72 3.11 5.97
CA THR A 111 -6.65 1.66 5.80
C THR A 111 -5.22 1.19 5.59
N GLY A 112 -4.36 2.00 4.95
CA GLY A 112 -2.93 1.75 4.80
C GLY A 112 -2.20 1.73 6.14
N PHE A 113 -2.55 2.65 7.05
CA PHE A 113 -2.07 2.63 8.42
C PHE A 113 -2.45 1.33 9.15
N ILE A 114 -3.73 0.96 9.07
CA ILE A 114 -4.24 -0.24 9.75
C ILE A 114 -3.61 -1.50 9.16
N ALA A 115 -3.54 -1.61 7.83
CA ALA A 115 -2.94 -2.74 7.13
C ALA A 115 -1.45 -2.86 7.44
N GLY A 116 -0.71 -1.74 7.47
CA GLY A 116 0.70 -1.70 7.86
C GLY A 116 0.90 -2.09 9.34
N ALA A 117 0.05 -1.60 10.25
CA ALA A 117 0.10 -1.99 11.65
C ALA A 117 -0.12 -3.50 11.84
N VAL A 118 -1.12 -4.05 11.16
CA VAL A 118 -1.39 -5.50 11.18
C VAL A 118 -0.23 -6.27 10.58
N ALA A 119 0.35 -5.81 9.47
CA ALA A 119 1.49 -6.45 8.84
C ALA A 119 2.71 -6.50 9.76
N GLY A 120 3.01 -5.38 10.43
CA GLY A 120 4.10 -5.30 11.39
C GLY A 120 3.86 -6.10 12.67
N LEU A 121 2.61 -6.17 13.16
CA LEU A 121 2.24 -7.01 14.32
C LEU A 121 2.32 -8.50 14.00
N ALA A 122 1.94 -8.89 12.78
CA ALA A 122 2.08 -10.26 12.31
C ALA A 122 3.53 -10.66 12.02
N GLY A 123 4.48 -9.72 12.11
CA GLY A 123 5.89 -9.98 11.83
C GLY A 123 6.15 -10.32 10.35
N LEU A 124 5.32 -9.81 9.44
CA LEU A 124 5.53 -10.00 8.00
C LEU A 124 6.90 -9.44 7.61
N ALA A 125 7.70 -10.30 6.97
CA ALA A 125 8.97 -9.92 6.41
C ALA A 125 9.12 -10.57 5.03
N SER A 126 9.67 -9.80 4.10
CA SER A 126 10.08 -10.29 2.79
C SER A 126 11.45 -10.91 2.91
N HIS A 127 11.60 -12.15 2.48
CA HIS A 127 12.86 -12.90 2.55
C HIS A 127 13.54 -12.95 1.18
N SER A 128 14.88 -13.01 1.19
CA SER A 128 15.65 -13.41 0.01
C SER A 128 15.21 -14.81 -0.43
N MET A 129 14.85 -14.97 -1.71
CA MET A 129 14.73 -16.30 -2.32
C MET A 129 16.13 -16.83 -2.60
N ALA A 130 16.81 -17.30 -1.56
CA ALA A 130 18.03 -18.09 -1.65
C ALA A 130 17.81 -19.42 -0.94
#